data_AF-A0A538PUG9-F1
#
_entry.id   AF-A0A538PUG9-F1
#
_cell.length_a   1.000
_cell.length_b   1.000
_cell.length_c   1.000
_cell.angle_alpha   90.00
_cell.angle_beta   90.00
_cell.angle_gamma   90.00
#
_symmetry.space_group_name_H-M   'P 1'
#
loop_
_entity.id
_entity.type
_entity.pdbx_description
1 polymer ?
#
loop_
_entity_poly.entity_id
_entity_poly.type
_entity_poly.pdbx_seq_one_letter_code
_entity_poly.pdbx_strand_id
1 'polypeptide(L)'
;MSKLSLALVASLGLGGLVGCADAVDADHAGAEVGGAPQQLEAGTLAGTPAKSTDPRLLNCQLEYEAFSPTFAARTATSFENTFGQVENAGVSVNDGAFGLVVSTNPNPPFNLSFIIQIFDAVKNAELSYIVLPRPHVGGAFLFELGAGIPSVTLSDGKVYDHLRAYCSIRMP
;
A
#
# COMPACT_ATOMS: atom_id res chain seq x y z
N MET A 1 10.26 42.75 14.03
CA MET A 1 9.44 42.75 12.80
C MET A 1 10.37 43.01 11.64
N SER A 2 10.60 42.03 10.76
CA SER A 2 11.34 42.27 9.51
C SER A 2 10.62 41.54 8.39
N LYS A 3 10.07 42.32 7.46
CA LYS A 3 9.45 41.87 6.21
C LYS A 3 10.54 41.90 5.15
N LEU A 4 10.70 40.81 4.41
CA LEU A 4 11.40 40.83 3.13
C LEU A 4 10.56 40.06 2.11
N SER A 5 9.88 40.83 1.27
CA SER A 5 9.34 40.37 0.00
C SER A 5 10.40 40.59 -1.07
N LEU A 6 10.62 39.62 -1.95
CA LEU A 6 11.07 39.91 -3.30
C LEU A 6 10.59 38.80 -4.24
N ALA A 7 9.75 39.19 -5.19
CA ALA A 7 9.39 38.39 -6.36
C ALA A 7 10.28 38.80 -7.52
N LEU A 8 10.65 37.86 -8.40
CA LEU A 8 10.70 38.13 -9.84
C LEU A 8 10.59 36.83 -10.66
N VAL A 9 9.61 36.85 -11.55
CA VAL A 9 9.34 35.92 -12.64
C VAL A 9 10.20 36.31 -13.85
N ALA A 10 10.71 35.34 -14.64
CA ALA A 10 10.47 35.26 -16.09
C ALA A 10 11.42 34.30 -16.85
N SER A 11 10.77 33.38 -17.58
CA SER A 11 10.86 33.15 -19.03
C SER A 11 11.87 32.19 -19.68
N LEU A 12 11.25 31.23 -20.41
CA LEU A 12 11.45 30.83 -21.81
C LEU A 12 12.62 29.93 -22.22
N GLY A 13 12.24 28.81 -22.85
CA GLY A 13 13.09 27.96 -23.66
C GLY A 13 12.26 26.95 -24.47
N LEU A 14 11.47 27.45 -25.44
CA LEU A 14 10.94 26.66 -26.56
C LEU A 14 11.99 26.61 -27.67
N GLY A 15 12.17 25.43 -28.28
CA GLY A 15 12.66 25.31 -29.66
C GLY A 15 13.62 24.16 -29.90
N GLY A 16 13.34 23.34 -30.92
CA GLY A 16 14.39 22.66 -31.68
C GLY A 16 14.06 21.26 -32.21
N LEU A 17 13.46 21.20 -33.39
CA LEU A 17 13.13 20.04 -34.22
C LEU A 17 14.35 19.37 -34.90
N VAL A 18 14.17 18.07 -35.21
CA VAL A 18 14.58 17.34 -36.44
C VAL A 18 16.06 16.98 -36.64
N GLY A 19 16.28 15.68 -36.87
CA GLY A 19 17.49 15.13 -37.49
C GLY A 19 17.30 13.65 -37.87
N CYS A 20 16.58 13.39 -38.97
CA CYS A 20 16.70 12.15 -39.72
C CYS A 20 18.01 12.17 -40.51
N ALA A 21 18.76 11.07 -40.50
CA ALA A 21 19.76 10.77 -41.52
C ALA A 21 19.80 9.25 -41.75
N ASP A 22 19.39 8.86 -42.95
CA ASP A 22 19.42 7.52 -43.52
C ASP A 22 20.82 7.09 -43.97
N ALA A 23 20.90 5.78 -44.29
CA ALA A 23 21.77 5.08 -45.24
C ALA A 23 22.76 4.10 -44.59
N VAL A 24 22.57 2.78 -44.80
CA VAL A 24 23.10 2.06 -45.98
C VAL A 24 22.25 0.81 -46.27
N ASP A 25 21.99 0.61 -47.56
CA ASP A 25 21.27 -0.46 -48.24
C ASP A 25 22.16 -1.70 -48.47
N ALA A 26 21.57 -2.91 -48.43
CA ALA A 26 22.02 -4.10 -49.18
C ALA A 26 21.06 -5.28 -49.00
N ASP A 27 20.31 -5.55 -50.07
CA ASP A 27 19.49 -6.73 -50.38
C ASP A 27 19.99 -8.08 -49.84
N HIS A 28 19.05 -8.92 -49.36
CA HIS A 28 18.95 -10.33 -49.73
C HIS A 28 17.49 -10.82 -49.60
N ALA A 29 17.03 -11.46 -50.68
CA ALA A 29 15.66 -11.87 -50.93
C ALA A 29 15.23 -13.13 -50.15
N GLY A 30 13.93 -13.19 -49.85
CA GLY A 30 13.13 -14.41 -50.00
C GLY A 30 12.90 -15.27 -48.76
N ALA A 31 11.74 -15.09 -48.13
CA ALA A 31 10.81 -16.17 -47.78
C ALA A 31 9.50 -15.55 -47.26
N GLU A 32 8.49 -15.47 -48.12
CA GLU A 32 7.10 -15.28 -47.68
C GLU A 32 6.69 -16.52 -46.89
N VAL A 33 6.64 -16.42 -45.56
CA VAL A 33 5.88 -17.35 -44.73
C VAL A 33 4.58 -16.64 -44.40
N GLY A 34 3.54 -16.97 -45.16
CA GLY A 34 2.17 -16.64 -44.83
C GLY A 34 1.79 -17.25 -43.48
N GLY A 35 1.97 -16.48 -42.41
CA GLY A 35 1.29 -16.68 -41.15
C GLY A 35 0.13 -15.70 -41.10
N ALA A 36 -1.10 -16.21 -41.07
CA ALA A 36 -2.28 -15.42 -40.78
C ALA A 36 -1.99 -14.50 -39.58
N PRO A 37 -2.52 -13.25 -39.54
CA PRO A 37 -2.46 -12.48 -38.31
C PRO A 37 -3.11 -13.36 -37.24
N GLN A 38 -2.33 -13.84 -36.27
CA GLN A 38 -2.89 -14.32 -35.02
C GLN A 38 -3.52 -13.08 -34.40
N GLN A 39 -4.81 -12.92 -34.71
CA GLN A 39 -5.73 -12.15 -33.90
C GLN A 39 -5.56 -12.73 -32.50
N LEU A 40 -4.75 -12.07 -31.68
CA LEU A 40 -4.89 -12.17 -30.24
C LEU A 40 -6.33 -11.76 -30.00
N GLU A 41 -7.20 -12.75 -29.88
CA GLU A 41 -8.36 -12.60 -29.03
C GLU A 41 -7.76 -12.21 -27.68
N ALA A 42 -7.68 -10.91 -27.44
CA ALA A 42 -7.83 -10.36 -26.12
C ALA A 42 -9.24 -10.77 -25.70
N GLY A 43 -9.38 -12.04 -25.37
CA GLY A 43 -10.54 -12.62 -24.74
C GLY A 43 -10.70 -11.82 -23.49
N THR A 44 -11.54 -10.80 -23.57
CA THR A 44 -12.02 -10.09 -22.41
C THR A 44 -12.90 -11.11 -21.73
N LEU A 45 -12.28 -11.97 -20.93
CA LEU A 45 -12.99 -12.81 -20.00
C LEU A 45 -13.70 -11.81 -19.10
N ALA A 46 -14.96 -11.52 -19.44
CA ALA A 46 -15.93 -10.93 -18.55
C ALA A 46 -16.26 -11.97 -17.46
N GLY A 47 -15.23 -12.36 -16.72
CA GLY A 47 -15.32 -13.16 -15.52
C GLY A 47 -15.37 -12.18 -14.36
N THR A 48 -16.35 -12.33 -13.49
CA THR A 48 -16.28 -11.74 -12.16
C THR A 48 -14.90 -12.06 -11.56
N PRO A 49 -14.18 -11.08 -10.99
CA PRO A 49 -12.87 -11.35 -10.40
C PRO A 49 -13.01 -12.48 -9.37
N ALA A 50 -12.14 -13.49 -9.50
CA ALA A 50 -12.13 -14.62 -8.57
C ALA A 50 -11.89 -14.09 -7.16
N LYS A 51 -12.78 -14.43 -6.22
CA LYS A 51 -12.66 -14.05 -4.81
C LYS A 51 -11.81 -15.06 -4.06
N SER A 52 -10.92 -14.56 -3.20
CA SER A 52 -10.16 -15.40 -2.29
C SER A 52 -11.09 -16.05 -1.26
N THR A 53 -10.84 -17.31 -0.93
CA THR A 53 -11.56 -18.09 0.07
C THR A 53 -10.65 -18.56 1.21
N ASP A 54 -9.45 -17.98 1.34
CA ASP A 54 -8.45 -18.39 2.33
C ASP A 54 -9.00 -18.28 3.76
N PRO A 55 -9.16 -19.41 4.48
CA PRO A 55 -9.80 -19.45 5.79
C PRO A 55 -8.85 -19.07 6.94
N ARG A 56 -7.55 -18.87 6.68
CA ARG A 56 -6.59 -18.49 7.72
C ARG A 56 -7.03 -17.17 8.36
N LEU A 57 -6.85 -17.04 9.68
CA LEU A 57 -7.21 -15.82 10.40
C LEU A 57 -6.03 -14.87 10.44
N LEU A 58 -6.29 -13.63 10.05
CA LEU A 58 -5.42 -12.49 10.29
C LEU A 58 -5.94 -11.75 11.52
N ASN A 59 -5.14 -11.74 12.58
CA ASN A 59 -5.40 -10.95 13.77
C ASN A 59 -4.48 -9.72 13.73
N CYS A 60 -5.07 -8.54 13.84
CA CYS A 60 -4.39 -7.27 13.74
C CYS A 60 -4.78 -6.37 14.91
N GLN A 61 -3.81 -5.65 15.47
CA GLN A 61 -4.04 -4.69 16.53
C GLN A 61 -3.26 -3.41 16.27
N LEU A 62 -3.86 -2.30 16.70
CA LEU A 62 -3.25 -0.99 16.80
C LEU A 62 -3.09 -0.67 18.29
N GLU A 63 -1.88 -0.35 18.71
CA GLU A 63 -1.54 -0.01 20.09
C GLU A 63 -0.96 1.40 20.16
N TYR A 64 -1.30 2.11 21.23
CA TYR A 64 -0.57 3.28 21.68
C TYR A 64 0.69 2.83 22.40
N GLU A 65 1.82 3.44 22.10
CA GLU A 65 3.11 3.18 22.74
C GLU A 65 3.69 4.43 23.39
N ALA A 66 4.35 4.23 24.52
CA ALA A 66 5.15 5.23 25.22
C ALA A 66 6.49 4.59 25.58
N PHE A 67 7.60 5.21 25.20
CA PHE A 67 8.94 4.66 25.46
C PHE A 67 9.60 5.17 26.76
N SER A 68 9.06 6.25 27.35
CA SER A 68 9.64 6.93 28.51
C SER A 68 8.56 7.27 29.57
N PRO A 69 8.85 7.15 30.87
CA PRO A 69 10.11 6.66 31.46
C PRO A 69 10.27 5.13 31.40
N THR A 70 9.19 4.40 31.12
CA THR A 70 9.16 2.94 30.96
C THR A 70 8.26 2.60 29.80
N PHE A 71 8.64 1.60 29.01
CA PHE A 71 7.80 1.13 27.91
C PHE A 71 6.41 0.76 28.42
N ALA A 72 5.39 1.31 27.78
CA ALA A 72 4.00 0.98 28.02
C ALA A 72 3.27 0.91 26.67
N ALA A 73 2.44 -0.12 26.51
CA ALA A 73 1.59 -0.30 25.35
C ALA A 73 0.14 -0.46 25.79
N ARG A 74 -0.79 0.06 24.99
CA ARG A 74 -2.22 -0.09 25.21
C ARG A 74 -2.95 -0.26 23.89
N THR A 75 -3.72 -1.33 23.75
CA THR A 75 -4.58 -1.56 22.58
C THR A 75 -5.56 -0.41 22.40
N ALA A 76 -5.43 0.26 21.25
CA ALA A 76 -6.37 1.25 20.76
C ALA A 76 -7.58 0.53 20.16
N THR A 77 -7.30 -0.40 19.24
CA THR A 77 -8.33 -1.16 18.53
C THR A 77 -7.73 -2.42 17.90
N SER A 78 -8.59 -3.36 17.49
CA SER A 78 -8.17 -4.63 16.91
C SER A 78 -9.25 -5.22 16.00
N PHE A 79 -8.84 -6.06 15.06
CA PHE A 79 -9.76 -6.93 14.32
C PHE A 79 -9.20 -8.34 14.16
N GLU A 80 -10.10 -9.28 13.95
CA GLU A 80 -9.77 -10.63 13.51
C GLU A 80 -10.68 -10.97 12.33
N ASN A 81 -10.09 -11.31 11.19
CA ASN A 81 -10.82 -11.63 9.96
C ASN A 81 -10.08 -12.71 9.16
N THR A 82 -10.80 -13.37 8.25
CA THR A 82 -10.16 -14.32 7.33
C THR A 82 -9.31 -13.59 6.29
N PHE A 83 -8.25 -14.24 5.80
CA PHE A 83 -7.47 -13.75 4.67
C PHE A 83 -8.35 -13.52 3.44
N GLY A 84 -9.31 -14.41 3.17
CA GLY A 84 -10.29 -14.22 2.11
C GLY A 84 -11.04 -12.88 2.24
N GLN A 85 -11.48 -12.51 3.44
CA GLN A 85 -12.15 -11.23 3.66
C GLN A 85 -11.22 -10.04 3.40
N VAL A 86 -10.00 -10.09 3.92
CA VAL A 86 -9.02 -9.01 3.77
C VAL A 86 -8.61 -8.82 2.30
N GLU A 87 -8.37 -9.90 1.57
CA GLU A 87 -7.96 -9.86 0.17
C GLU A 87 -9.09 -9.37 -0.76
N ASN A 88 -10.34 -9.69 -0.41
CA ASN A 88 -11.48 -9.32 -1.27
C ASN A 88 -12.01 -7.91 -1.02
N ALA A 89 -11.96 -7.40 0.22
CA ALA A 89 -12.63 -6.16 0.60
C ALA A 89 -11.74 -5.18 1.38
N GLY A 90 -10.58 -5.63 1.86
CA GLY A 90 -9.85 -4.94 2.92
C GLY A 90 -10.61 -4.94 4.24
N VAL A 91 -9.91 -4.55 5.29
CA VAL A 91 -10.45 -4.34 6.63
C VAL A 91 -9.90 -3.04 7.17
N SER A 92 -10.77 -2.25 7.79
CA SER A 92 -10.39 -1.03 8.49
C SER A 92 -11.02 -1.05 9.87
N VAL A 93 -10.25 -0.64 10.87
CA VAL A 93 -10.72 -0.47 12.24
C VAL A 93 -10.16 0.83 12.80
N ASN A 94 -10.93 1.56 13.61
CA ASN A 94 -10.49 2.78 14.27
C ASN A 94 -10.96 2.81 15.74
N ASP A 95 -10.31 3.63 16.55
CA ASP A 95 -10.70 3.92 17.94
C ASP A 95 -11.36 5.31 18.09
N GLY A 96 -11.69 5.95 16.97
CA GLY A 96 -12.18 7.33 16.88
C GLY A 96 -11.09 8.38 16.63
N ALA A 97 -9.84 8.14 17.02
CA ALA A 97 -8.72 9.06 16.78
C ALA A 97 -7.77 8.56 15.70
N PHE A 98 -7.39 7.29 15.78
CA PHE A 98 -6.47 6.63 14.86
C PHE A 98 -7.08 5.34 14.32
N GLY A 99 -6.61 4.92 13.15
CA GLY A 99 -7.11 3.74 12.47
C GLY A 99 -6.01 2.90 11.86
N LEU A 100 -6.34 1.62 11.69
CA LEU A 100 -5.53 0.63 10.99
C LEU A 100 -6.33 0.13 9.79
N VAL A 101 -5.72 0.21 8.62
CA VAL A 101 -6.26 -0.36 7.38
C VAL A 101 -5.31 -1.47 6.92
N VAL A 102 -5.88 -2.63 6.62
CA VAL A 102 -5.19 -3.74 5.96
C VAL A 102 -5.98 -4.12 4.72
N SER A 103 -5.34 -4.06 3.57
CA SER A 103 -5.96 -4.38 2.29
C SER A 103 -4.97 -5.04 1.36
N THR A 104 -5.41 -5.40 0.16
CA THR A 104 -4.51 -5.83 -0.91
C THR A 104 -4.71 -5.01 -2.16
N ASN A 105 -3.65 -4.80 -2.94
CA ASN A 105 -3.78 -4.24 -4.28
C ASN A 105 -4.44 -5.27 -5.22
N PRO A 106 -5.63 -5.00 -5.79
CA PRO A 106 -6.27 -5.92 -6.73
C PRO A 106 -5.65 -5.84 -8.14
N ASN A 107 -4.85 -4.80 -8.44
CA ASN A 107 -4.38 -4.51 -9.79
C ASN A 107 -2.94 -5.01 -10.04
N PRO A 108 -2.66 -5.55 -11.23
CA PRO A 108 -1.29 -5.79 -11.69
C PRO A 108 -0.44 -4.50 -11.66
N PRO A 109 0.90 -4.57 -11.47
CA PRO A 109 1.74 -5.77 -11.36
C PRO A 109 1.85 -6.35 -9.94
N PHE A 110 1.08 -5.81 -8.97
CA PHE A 110 1.19 -6.17 -7.56
C PHE A 110 0.06 -7.09 -7.15
N ASN A 111 0.00 -8.27 -7.77
CA ASN A 111 -0.94 -9.34 -7.47
C ASN A 111 -0.94 -9.68 -5.96
N LEU A 112 -1.94 -9.14 -5.24
CA LEU A 112 -2.27 -9.43 -3.84
C LEU A 112 -1.17 -9.10 -2.82
N SER A 113 -0.40 -8.04 -3.04
CA SER A 113 0.47 -7.50 -1.97
C SER A 113 -0.38 -6.91 -0.86
N PHE A 114 -0.03 -7.22 0.39
CA PHE A 114 -0.66 -6.63 1.56
C PHE A 114 -0.23 -5.17 1.70
N ILE A 115 -1.20 -4.29 1.79
CA ILE A 115 -1.02 -2.87 2.09
C ILE A 115 -1.51 -2.69 3.52
N ILE A 116 -0.62 -2.22 4.39
CA ILE A 116 -0.96 -1.89 5.77
C ILE A 116 -0.67 -0.44 6.01
N GLN A 117 -1.63 0.25 6.62
CA GLN A 117 -1.57 1.69 6.82
C GLN A 117 -2.10 2.05 8.22
N ILE A 118 -1.41 2.97 8.87
CA ILE A 118 -1.89 3.67 10.07
C ILE A 118 -2.36 5.05 9.64
N PHE A 119 -3.56 5.44 10.06
CA PHE A 119 -4.17 6.73 9.73
C PHE A 119 -4.54 7.52 10.98
N ASP A 120 -4.42 8.85 10.90
CA ASP A 120 -5.16 9.78 11.73
C ASP A 120 -6.60 9.83 11.18
N ALA A 121 -7.53 9.21 11.91
CA ALA A 121 -8.92 9.06 11.49
C ALA A 121 -9.68 10.39 11.51
N VAL A 122 -9.27 11.33 12.37
CA VAL A 122 -9.89 12.66 12.49
C VAL A 122 -9.50 13.54 11.30
N LYS A 123 -8.22 13.52 10.94
CA LYS A 123 -7.69 14.32 9.82
C LYS A 123 -7.79 13.61 8.48
N ASN A 124 -8.16 12.33 8.48
CA ASN A 124 -8.12 11.46 7.31
C ASN A 124 -6.75 11.51 6.60
N ALA A 125 -5.68 11.36 7.39
CA ALA A 125 -4.31 11.51 6.93
C ALA A 125 -3.51 10.23 7.21
N GLU A 126 -2.77 9.75 6.21
CA GLU A 126 -1.85 8.61 6.39
C GLU A 126 -0.68 9.04 7.28
N LEU A 127 -0.39 8.23 8.31
CA LEU A 127 0.75 8.45 9.20
C LEU A 127 1.93 7.55 8.83
N SER A 128 1.64 6.33 8.41
CA SER A 128 2.65 5.33 8.05
C SER A 128 2.01 4.26 7.16
N TYR A 129 2.79 3.70 6.23
CA TYR A 129 2.35 2.59 5.40
C TYR A 129 3.49 1.63 5.07
N ILE A 130 3.12 0.38 4.79
CA ILE A 130 4.03 -0.63 4.25
C ILE A 130 3.29 -1.51 3.24
N VAL A 131 4.05 -1.96 2.24
CA VAL A 131 3.60 -2.96 1.27
C VAL A 131 4.41 -4.22 1.48
N LEU A 132 3.74 -5.33 1.75
CA LEU A 132 4.35 -6.63 2.01
C LEU A 132 3.89 -7.67 0.97
N PRO A 133 4.73 -8.64 0.63
CA PRO A 133 4.28 -9.77 -0.17
C PRO A 133 3.20 -10.55 0.58
N ARG A 134 2.32 -11.22 -0.18
CA ARG A 134 1.34 -12.15 0.38
C ARG A 134 2.04 -13.24 1.19
N PRO A 135 1.60 -13.56 2.41
CA PRO A 135 2.17 -14.67 3.15
C PRO A 135 1.95 -16.00 2.41
N HIS A 136 3.05 -16.69 2.16
CA HIS A 136 3.04 -18.01 1.54
C HIS A 136 2.26 -19.03 2.40
N VAL A 137 1.75 -20.07 1.74
CA VAL A 137 1.06 -21.18 2.40
C VAL A 137 2.03 -21.84 3.39
N GLY A 138 1.64 -21.95 4.66
CA GLY A 138 2.45 -22.53 5.74
C GLY A 138 3.53 -21.63 6.34
N GLY A 139 3.67 -20.38 5.88
CA GLY A 139 4.60 -19.41 6.45
C GLY A 139 4.03 -18.68 7.66
N ALA A 140 4.88 -18.37 8.64
CA ALA A 140 4.55 -17.41 9.69
C ALA A 140 4.47 -16.01 9.07
N PHE A 141 3.31 -15.36 9.18
CA PHE A 141 3.16 -13.95 8.85
C PHE A 141 3.15 -13.18 10.16
N LEU A 142 4.15 -12.32 10.32
CA LEU A 142 4.23 -11.33 11.37
C LEU A 142 4.76 -10.06 10.72
N PHE A 143 4.09 -8.94 10.95
CA PHE A 143 4.67 -7.65 10.65
C PHE A 143 4.39 -6.68 11.77
N GLU A 144 5.19 -5.62 11.78
CA GLU A 144 5.08 -4.50 12.69
C GLU A 144 5.29 -3.21 11.91
N LEU A 145 4.45 -2.21 12.16
CA LEU A 145 4.52 -0.88 11.57
C LEU A 145 4.34 0.16 12.67
N GLY A 146 5.24 1.13 12.74
CA GLY A 146 5.17 2.23 13.71
C GLY A 146 4.79 3.55 13.07
N ALA A 147 4.21 4.46 13.86
CA ALA A 147 3.99 5.86 13.51
C ALA A 147 4.13 6.76 14.74
N GLY A 148 4.86 7.88 14.63
CA GLY A 148 4.85 8.92 15.66
C GLY A 148 3.55 9.72 15.64
N ILE A 149 3.04 10.12 16.81
CA ILE A 149 1.80 10.89 16.94
C ILE A 149 1.97 12.08 17.91
N PRO A 150 1.10 13.10 17.82
CA PRO A 150 0.97 14.06 18.92
C PRO A 150 0.63 13.33 20.22
N SER A 151 1.19 13.79 21.34
CA SER A 151 1.01 13.13 22.63
C SER A 151 -0.48 13.04 23.04
N VAL A 152 -0.92 11.85 23.45
CA VAL A 152 -2.28 11.59 23.93
C VAL A 152 -2.20 11.03 25.35
N THR A 153 -3.04 11.56 26.25
CA THR A 153 -3.19 11.01 27.60
C THR A 153 -4.43 10.11 27.63
N LEU A 154 -4.25 8.83 27.94
CA LEU A 154 -5.35 7.88 28.03
C LEU A 154 -5.88 7.75 29.46
N SER A 155 -6.93 6.94 29.64
CA SER A 155 -7.61 6.78 30.93
C SER A 155 -6.76 6.16 32.05
N ASP A 156 -5.59 5.61 31.70
CA ASP A 156 -4.59 5.10 32.66
C ASP A 156 -3.65 6.21 33.16
N GLY A 157 -3.83 7.45 32.70
CA GLY A 157 -3.02 8.61 33.07
C GLY A 157 -1.64 8.64 32.44
N LYS A 158 -1.30 7.68 31.56
CA LYS A 158 -0.03 7.67 30.82
C LYS A 158 -0.15 8.51 29.55
N VAL A 159 0.97 9.09 29.16
CA VAL A 159 1.12 9.84 27.90
C VAL A 159 1.75 8.92 26.86
N TYR A 160 1.08 8.77 25.73
CA TYR A 160 1.53 7.98 24.59
C TYR A 160 1.85 8.91 23.42
N ASP A 161 2.92 8.63 22.70
CA ASP A 161 3.44 9.47 21.61
C ASP A 161 3.77 8.68 20.34
N HIS A 162 3.53 7.37 20.36
CA HIS A 162 3.69 6.50 19.22
C HIS A 162 2.48 5.57 19.06
N LEU A 163 2.30 5.08 17.84
CA LEU A 163 1.43 3.98 17.49
C LEU A 163 2.25 2.82 16.95
N ARG A 164 1.79 1.61 17.25
CA ARG A 164 2.29 0.38 16.65
C ARG A 164 1.13 -0.45 16.15
N ALA A 165 1.17 -0.80 14.87
CA ALA A 165 0.34 -1.83 14.29
C ALA A 165 1.13 -3.13 14.24
N TYR A 166 0.51 -4.22 14.68
CA TYR A 166 1.04 -5.56 14.46
C TYR A 166 -0.06 -6.48 13.98
N CYS A 167 0.30 -7.39 13.08
CA CYS A 167 -0.60 -8.48 12.72
C CYS A 167 0.13 -9.80 12.68
N SER A 168 -0.62 -10.85 13.01
CA SER A 168 -0.13 -12.22 12.96
C SER A 168 -1.19 -13.14 12.34
N ILE A 169 -0.71 -14.19 11.65
CA ILE A 169 -1.58 -15.32 11.34
C ILE A 169 -1.82 -16.12 12.62
N ARG A 170 -3.10 -16.35 12.94
CA ARG A 170 -3.50 -17.43 13.82
C ARG A 170 -3.92 -18.61 12.96
N MET A 171 -3.26 -19.75 13.14
CA MET A 171 -3.80 -21.00 12.63
C MET A 171 -5.02 -21.35 13.51
N PRO A 172 -6.20 -21.59 12.92
CA PRO A 172 -7.36 -22.05 13.68
C PRO A 172 -7.10 -23.39 14.38
#